data_AF-A0A7L4NVB5-F1
#
_entry.id   AF-A0A7L4NVB5-F1
#
_cell.length_a   1.000
_cell.length_b   1.000
_cell.length_c   1.000
_cell.angle_alpha   90.00
_cell.angle_beta   90.00
_cell.angle_gamma   90.00
#
_symmetry.space_group_name_H-M   'P 1'
#
loop_
_entity.id
_entity.type
_entity.pdbx_description
1 polymer ?
#
loop_
_entity_poly.entity_id
_entity_poly.type
_entity_poly.pdbx_seq_one_letter_code
_entity_poly.pdbx_strand_id
1 'polypeptide(L)'
;TRRKCRNRFVKKNGQCNVEFTNMDDKPQRYIADMFTTCVDIRWRYMLLLFSLAFLVSWLLFGLIFWLIALIHGDLENPGGDDTFKPCVLQVNGFVAAFLFSIETQTTIGYGFRCVTEECPLAVFMVVVQSIVGCIIDSFMIGAIMAKMARPKKRAQTLLFSHNAVVAMRDGKLCLMWRVGNL
;
A
#
# COMPACT_ATOMS: atom_id res chain seq x y z
N THR A 1 -39.44 7.62 -38.64
CA THR A 1 -38.09 7.10 -38.33
C THR A 1 -37.44 7.95 -37.23
N ARG A 2 -37.53 7.53 -35.96
CA ARG A 2 -36.82 8.22 -34.85
C ARG A 2 -35.31 7.93 -34.98
N ARG A 3 -34.53 8.90 -35.46
CA ARG A 3 -33.06 8.86 -35.40
C ARG A 3 -32.66 8.65 -33.93
N LYS A 4 -32.09 7.48 -33.59
CA LYS A 4 -31.47 7.27 -32.27
C LYS A 4 -30.37 8.33 -32.12
N CYS A 5 -30.54 9.23 -31.16
CA CYS A 5 -29.53 10.22 -30.85
C CYS A 5 -28.26 9.49 -30.36
N ARG A 6 -27.11 9.82 -30.95
CA ARG A 6 -25.85 9.14 -30.65
C ARG A 6 -25.42 9.45 -29.21
N ASN A 7 -24.91 8.43 -28.50
CA ASN A 7 -24.33 8.63 -27.18
C ASN A 7 -23.10 9.56 -27.24
N ARG A 8 -22.85 10.27 -26.14
CA ARG A 8 -21.73 11.20 -26.02
C ARG A 8 -20.40 10.47 -25.78
N PHE A 9 -19.31 11.03 -26.31
CA PHE A 9 -17.95 10.50 -26.11
C PHE A 9 -17.40 10.83 -24.72
N VAL A 10 -17.60 12.06 -24.23
CA VAL A 10 -17.20 12.51 -22.87
C VAL A 10 -18.42 13.03 -22.12
N LYS A 11 -18.57 12.62 -20.87
CA LYS A 11 -19.62 13.10 -19.95
C LYS A 11 -19.36 14.57 -19.54
N LYS A 12 -20.39 15.26 -19.04
CA LYS A 12 -20.27 16.67 -18.59
C LYS A 12 -19.29 16.86 -17.43
N ASN A 13 -18.96 15.79 -16.69
CA ASN A 13 -17.99 15.78 -15.60
C ASN A 13 -16.55 15.43 -16.05
N GLY A 14 -16.29 15.35 -17.36
CA GLY A 14 -14.96 15.05 -17.92
C GLY A 14 -14.62 13.55 -18.03
N GLN A 15 -15.48 12.63 -17.59
CA GLN A 15 -15.24 11.20 -17.75
C GLN A 15 -15.47 10.74 -19.21
N CYS A 16 -14.50 10.03 -19.79
CA CYS A 16 -14.65 9.39 -21.10
C CYS A 16 -15.58 8.18 -21.03
N ASN A 17 -16.47 8.05 -22.01
CA ASN A 17 -17.40 6.93 -22.14
C ASN A 17 -16.86 5.89 -23.14
N VAL A 18 -15.68 5.36 -22.84
CA VAL A 18 -14.95 4.40 -23.66
C VAL A 18 -14.53 3.23 -22.79
N GLU A 19 -14.73 2.02 -23.30
CA GLU A 19 -14.33 0.78 -22.65
C GLU A 19 -13.29 0.08 -23.53
N PHE A 20 -12.15 -0.30 -22.94
CA PHE A 20 -11.07 -0.98 -23.65
C PHE A 20 -11.26 -2.51 -23.55
N THR A 21 -11.67 -3.13 -24.66
CA THR A 21 -11.81 -4.59 -24.82
C THR A 21 -10.55 -5.20 -25.46
N ASN A 22 -10.38 -6.53 -25.37
CA ASN A 22 -9.28 -7.30 -25.98
C ASN A 22 -7.87 -6.79 -25.62
N MET A 23 -7.56 -6.73 -24.33
CA MET A 23 -6.20 -6.48 -23.85
C MET A 23 -5.74 -7.66 -23.01
N ASP A 24 -5.25 -8.70 -23.68
CA ASP A 24 -4.90 -9.97 -23.06
C ASP A 24 -3.64 -9.84 -22.18
N ASP A 25 -2.73 -8.92 -22.50
CA ASP A 25 -1.51 -8.63 -21.72
C ASP A 25 -1.73 -7.65 -20.55
N LYS A 26 -2.98 -7.27 -20.24
CA LYS A 26 -3.31 -6.34 -19.14
C LYS A 26 -2.65 -6.69 -17.80
N PRO A 27 -2.75 -7.93 -17.27
CA PRO A 27 -2.23 -8.24 -15.95
C PRO A 27 -0.71 -8.13 -15.88
N GLN A 28 -0.01 -8.57 -16.93
CA GLN A 28 1.45 -8.48 -16.99
C GLN A 28 1.94 -7.03 -17.02
N ARG A 29 1.26 -6.16 -17.77
CA ARG A 29 1.58 -4.72 -17.82
C ARG A 29 1.27 -4.02 -16.48
N TYR A 30 0.20 -4.38 -15.79
CA TYR A 30 -0.11 -3.82 -14.47
C TYR A 30 0.87 -4.27 -13.38
N ILE A 31 1.38 -5.51 -13.45
CA ILE A 31 2.42 -5.98 -12.52
C ILE A 31 3.77 -5.32 -12.82
N ALA A 32 4.13 -5.16 -14.10
CA ALA A 32 5.35 -4.45 -14.49
C ALA A 32 5.35 -2.98 -14.01
N ASP A 33 4.16 -2.36 -13.96
CA ASP A 33 3.95 -1.02 -13.41
C ASP A 33 3.20 -1.05 -12.06
N MET A 34 3.78 -1.79 -11.11
CA MET A 34 3.17 -2.03 -9.80
C MET A 34 2.94 -0.72 -9.01
N PHE A 35 3.85 0.25 -9.12
CA PHE A 35 3.71 1.54 -8.41
C PHE A 35 2.52 2.33 -8.94
N THR A 36 2.40 2.52 -10.26
CA THR A 36 1.27 3.27 -10.84
C THR A 36 -0.05 2.56 -10.57
N THR A 37 -0.07 1.22 -10.68
CA THR A 37 -1.25 0.40 -10.35
C THR A 37 -1.68 0.61 -8.90
N CYS A 38 -0.74 0.59 -7.95
CA CYS A 38 -1.01 0.80 -6.53
C CYS A 38 -1.55 2.21 -6.23
N VAL A 39 -1.05 3.23 -6.91
CA VAL A 39 -1.53 4.61 -6.75
C VAL A 39 -2.86 4.84 -7.51
N ASP A 40 -3.19 4.04 -8.54
CA ASP A 40 -4.43 4.14 -9.32
C ASP A 40 -5.65 3.48 -8.65
N ILE A 41 -5.46 2.36 -7.94
CA ILE A 41 -6.56 1.63 -7.27
C ILE A 41 -7.30 2.49 -6.22
N ARG A 42 -8.54 2.13 -5.85
CA ARG A 42 -9.28 2.91 -4.83
C ARG A 42 -8.58 2.85 -3.46
N TRP A 43 -8.74 3.90 -2.65
CA TRP A 43 -8.18 3.99 -1.30
C TRP A 43 -8.39 2.74 -0.44
N ARG A 44 -9.61 2.16 -0.48
CA ARG A 44 -9.94 0.94 0.29
C ARG A 44 -9.02 -0.24 -0.05
N TYR A 45 -8.74 -0.46 -1.33
CA TYR A 45 -7.89 -1.56 -1.78
C TYR A 45 -6.41 -1.30 -1.52
N MET A 46 -6.00 -0.03 -1.64
CA MET A 46 -4.62 0.36 -1.33
C MET A 46 -4.30 0.15 0.15
N LEU A 47 -5.18 0.62 1.05
CA LEU A 47 -5.01 0.41 2.49
C LEU A 47 -5.03 -1.07 2.83
N LEU A 48 -5.96 -1.85 2.25
CA LEU A 48 -6.02 -3.30 2.44
C LEU A 48 -4.73 -3.99 1.98
N LEU A 49 -4.17 -3.60 0.83
CA LEU A 49 -2.91 -4.16 0.31
C LEU A 49 -1.75 -3.94 1.28
N PHE A 50 -1.59 -2.71 1.81
CA PHE A 50 -0.53 -2.42 2.79
C PHE A 50 -0.78 -3.14 4.12
N SER A 51 -2.02 -3.15 4.63
CA SER A 51 -2.36 -3.92 5.83
C SER A 51 -2.01 -5.40 5.67
N LEU A 52 -2.30 -6.00 4.51
CA LEU A 52 -1.97 -7.39 4.23
C LEU A 52 -0.45 -7.60 4.13
N ALA A 53 0.30 -6.66 3.53
CA ALA A 53 1.76 -6.73 3.46
C ALA A 53 2.41 -6.70 4.85
N PHE A 54 1.94 -5.83 5.75
CA PHE A 54 2.39 -5.83 7.16
C PHE A 54 2.03 -7.13 7.87
N LEU A 55 0.78 -7.60 7.76
CA LEU A 55 0.35 -8.84 8.41
C LEU A 55 1.17 -10.05 7.92
N VAL A 56 1.41 -10.16 6.61
CA VAL A 56 2.19 -11.26 6.03
C VAL A 56 3.65 -11.19 6.48
N SER A 57 4.26 -9.99 6.52
CA SER A 57 5.64 -9.85 7.02
C SER A 57 5.75 -10.21 8.50
N TRP A 58 4.84 -9.72 9.36
CA TRP A 58 4.82 -10.08 10.78
C TRP A 58 4.59 -11.57 11.01
N LEU A 59 3.72 -12.22 10.23
CA LEU A 59 3.49 -13.66 10.32
C LEU A 59 4.72 -14.46 9.84
N LEU A 60 5.37 -14.02 8.77
CA LEU A 60 6.58 -14.67 8.23
C LEU A 60 7.72 -14.62 9.24
N PHE A 61 8.06 -13.43 9.76
CA PHE A 61 9.13 -13.30 10.75
C PHE A 61 8.75 -13.93 12.09
N GLY A 62 7.49 -13.82 12.53
CA GLY A 62 6.99 -14.53 13.71
C GLY A 62 7.12 -16.05 13.60
N LEU A 63 6.84 -16.61 12.42
CA LEU A 63 7.07 -18.04 12.16
C LEU A 63 8.57 -18.39 12.20
N ILE A 64 9.43 -17.55 11.62
CA ILE A 64 10.88 -17.80 11.64
C ILE A 64 11.42 -17.78 13.07
N PHE A 65 11.07 -16.79 13.90
CA PHE A 65 11.51 -16.77 15.31
C PHE A 65 10.94 -17.92 16.12
N TRP A 66 9.69 -18.33 15.84
CA TRP A 66 9.12 -19.52 16.46
C TRP A 66 9.88 -20.80 16.07
N LEU A 67 10.28 -20.94 14.80
CA LEU A 67 11.08 -22.08 14.34
C LEU A 67 12.49 -22.07 14.96
N ILE A 68 13.12 -20.90 15.10
CA ILE A 68 14.41 -20.75 15.79
C ILE A 68 14.28 -21.21 17.23
N ALA A 69 13.26 -20.71 17.95
CA ALA A 69 12.98 -21.09 19.33
C ALA A 69 12.70 -22.60 19.47
N LEU A 70 11.98 -23.19 18.52
CA LEU A 70 11.67 -24.62 18.52
C LEU A 70 12.92 -25.47 18.31
N ILE A 71 13.78 -25.12 17.35
CA ILE A 71 15.00 -25.88 17.04
C ILE A 71 16.05 -25.74 18.14
N HIS A 72 16.15 -24.57 18.77
CA HIS A 72 17.09 -24.31 19.86
C HIS A 72 16.65 -24.91 21.21
N GLY A 73 15.35 -25.18 21.39
CA GLY A 73 14.78 -25.69 22.64
C GLY A 73 14.25 -24.59 23.58
N ASP A 74 14.19 -23.34 23.12
CA ASP A 74 13.74 -22.18 23.91
C ASP A 74 12.28 -22.30 24.40
N LEU A 75 11.45 -23.10 23.72
CA LEU A 75 10.06 -23.30 24.10
C LEU A 75 9.91 -24.00 25.46
N GLU A 76 10.89 -24.82 25.85
CA GLU A 76 10.88 -25.53 27.13
C GLU A 76 11.43 -24.67 28.28
N ASN A 77 12.39 -23.79 27.99
CA ASN A 77 12.96 -22.85 28.96
C ASN A 77 13.03 -21.41 28.43
N PRO A 78 11.88 -20.71 28.27
CA PRO A 78 11.82 -19.41 27.59
C PRO A 78 12.41 -18.26 28.41
N GLY A 79 12.57 -18.43 29.72
CA GLY A 79 13.17 -17.44 30.61
C GLY A 79 14.70 -17.53 30.69
N GLY A 80 15.27 -18.66 30.25
CA GLY A 80 16.65 -19.02 30.54
C GLY A 80 16.90 -19.37 32.01
N ASP A 81 18.03 -20.01 32.25
CA ASP A 81 18.61 -20.24 33.57
C ASP A 81 20.12 -19.96 33.54
N ASP A 82 20.84 -20.23 34.62
CA ASP A 82 22.29 -19.98 34.69
C ASP A 82 23.11 -20.80 33.67
N THR A 83 22.53 -21.86 33.10
CA THR A 83 23.18 -22.79 32.17
C THR A 83 22.65 -22.73 30.74
N PHE A 84 21.48 -22.13 30.53
CA PHE A 84 20.80 -22.05 29.24
C PHE A 84 20.28 -20.64 28.98
N LYS A 85 20.72 -20.05 27.86
CA LYS A 85 20.29 -18.72 27.41
C LYS A 85 19.47 -18.88 26.12
N PRO A 86 18.19 -18.48 26.08
CA PRO A 86 17.38 -18.62 24.89
C PRO A 86 17.81 -17.62 23.81
N CYS A 87 17.53 -17.91 22.53
CA CYS A 87 17.82 -17.00 21.42
C CYS A 87 17.03 -15.68 21.53
N VAL A 88 15.77 -15.78 21.94
CA VAL A 88 14.90 -14.65 22.24
C VAL A 88 14.16 -14.94 23.55
N LEU A 89 14.34 -14.06 24.53
CA LEU A 89 13.71 -14.20 25.84
C LEU A 89 12.18 -14.17 25.72
N GLN A 90 11.52 -14.98 26.54
CA GLN A 90 10.06 -15.01 26.72
C GLN A 90 9.27 -15.39 25.46
N VAL A 91 9.89 -16.16 24.55
CA VAL A 91 9.18 -16.81 23.43
C VAL A 91 8.70 -18.19 23.86
N ASN A 92 7.52 -18.24 24.45
CA ASN A 92 6.90 -19.48 24.96
C ASN A 92 5.96 -20.17 23.96
N GLY A 93 5.80 -19.63 22.76
CA GLY A 93 4.91 -20.16 21.73
C GLY A 93 4.77 -19.23 20.52
N PHE A 94 3.97 -19.63 19.54
CA PHE A 94 3.83 -18.89 18.28
C PHE A 94 3.27 -17.47 18.48
N VAL A 95 2.31 -17.28 19.39
CA VAL A 95 1.75 -15.95 19.67
C VAL A 95 2.81 -15.02 20.26
N ALA A 96 3.69 -15.52 21.14
CA ALA A 96 4.79 -14.73 21.69
C ALA A 96 5.82 -14.37 20.61
N ALA A 97 6.15 -15.30 19.71
CA ALA A 97 7.02 -15.03 18.57
C ALA A 97 6.41 -14.01 17.59
N PHE A 98 5.10 -14.08 17.36
CA PHE A 98 4.37 -13.11 16.55
C PHE A 98 4.38 -11.71 17.18
N LEU A 99 4.16 -11.61 18.49
CA LEU A 99 4.26 -10.35 19.23
C LEU A 99 5.68 -9.78 19.16
N PHE A 100 6.71 -10.60 19.37
CA PHE A 100 8.10 -10.19 19.18
C PHE A 100 8.35 -9.66 17.77
N SER A 101 7.87 -10.37 16.75
CA SER A 101 8.00 -9.93 15.36
C SER A 101 7.34 -8.56 15.11
N ILE A 102 6.18 -8.28 15.72
CA ILE A 102 5.56 -6.95 15.63
C ILE A 102 6.44 -5.93 16.35
N GLU A 103 6.80 -6.20 17.61
CA GLU A 103 7.62 -5.31 18.44
C GLU A 103 8.93 -4.89 17.75
N THR A 104 9.59 -5.84 17.07
CA THR A 104 10.82 -5.60 16.30
C THR A 104 10.55 -4.81 15.02
N GLN A 105 9.59 -5.25 14.18
CA GLN A 105 9.40 -4.62 12.86
C GLN A 105 8.79 -3.22 12.95
N THR A 106 7.88 -2.98 13.90
CA THR A 106 7.31 -1.65 14.14
C THR A 106 8.14 -0.81 15.10
N THR A 107 9.30 -1.34 15.53
CA THR A 107 10.24 -0.68 16.44
C THR A 107 9.60 -0.20 17.76
N ILE A 108 8.56 -0.90 18.24
CA ILE A 108 7.95 -0.59 19.54
C ILE A 108 8.85 -1.11 20.66
N GLY A 109 9.36 -2.34 20.51
CA GLY A 109 10.37 -2.94 21.39
C GLY A 109 10.07 -2.80 22.88
N TYR A 110 8.97 -3.39 23.36
CA TYR A 110 8.60 -3.30 24.79
C TYR A 110 9.68 -3.83 25.74
N GLY A 111 10.57 -4.71 25.25
CA GLY A 111 11.74 -5.18 25.98
C GLY A 111 11.48 -6.41 26.85
N PHE A 112 10.22 -6.83 27.02
CA PHE A 112 9.89 -8.11 27.66
C PHE A 112 10.37 -9.31 26.84
N ARG A 113 10.29 -9.20 25.50
CA ARG A 113 10.87 -10.15 24.55
C ARG A 113 12.09 -9.51 23.93
N CYS A 114 13.27 -10.06 24.22
CA CYS A 114 14.54 -9.46 23.82
C CYS A 114 15.44 -10.51 23.17
N VAL A 115 16.04 -10.15 22.04
CA VAL A 115 17.02 -11.00 21.36
C VAL A 115 18.31 -11.05 22.18
N THR A 116 18.91 -12.23 22.27
CA THR A 116 20.18 -12.44 22.95
C THR A 116 21.31 -12.67 21.95
N GLU A 117 22.55 -12.66 22.44
CA GLU A 117 23.75 -12.94 21.63
C GLU A 117 24.03 -14.44 21.42
N GLU A 118 23.22 -15.33 22.01
CA GLU A 118 23.45 -16.79 21.98
C GLU A 118 23.36 -17.35 20.55
N CYS A 119 22.37 -16.87 19.80
CA CYS A 119 22.03 -17.40 18.48
C CYS A 119 22.35 -16.37 17.39
N PRO A 120 23.46 -16.52 16.64
CA PRO A 120 23.81 -15.59 15.55
C PRO A 120 22.71 -15.49 14.48
N LEU A 121 21.96 -16.57 14.26
CA LEU A 121 20.84 -16.60 13.33
C LEU A 121 19.71 -15.66 13.78
N ALA A 122 19.39 -15.60 15.08
CA ALA A 122 18.34 -14.71 15.59
C ALA A 122 18.74 -13.23 15.41
N VAL A 123 20.00 -12.90 15.70
CA VAL A 123 20.56 -11.55 15.47
C VAL A 123 20.48 -11.18 13.99
N PHE A 124 20.90 -12.08 13.10
CA PHE A 124 20.82 -11.84 11.66
C PHE A 124 19.37 -11.63 11.19
N MET A 125 18.42 -12.42 11.69
CA MET A 125 17.01 -12.27 11.35
C MET A 125 16.43 -10.92 11.80
N VAL A 126 16.82 -10.41 12.97
CA VAL A 126 16.43 -9.06 13.43
C VAL A 126 16.96 -7.96 12.50
N VAL A 127 18.19 -8.09 12.00
CA VAL A 127 18.78 -7.15 11.03
C VAL A 127 17.99 -7.17 9.72
N VAL A 128 17.75 -8.37 9.16
CA VAL A 128 16.97 -8.53 7.93
C VAL A 128 15.55 -7.98 8.10
N GLN A 129 14.90 -8.28 9.23
CA GLN A 129 13.56 -7.78 9.53
C GLN A 129 13.50 -6.26 9.60
N SER A 130 14.50 -5.62 10.23
CA SER A 130 14.59 -4.16 10.31
C SER A 130 14.71 -3.52 8.93
N ILE A 131 15.56 -4.08 8.06
CA ILE A 131 15.73 -3.58 6.68
C ILE A 131 14.44 -3.74 5.88
N VAL A 132 13.80 -4.92 5.95
CA VAL A 132 12.53 -5.19 5.26
C VAL A 132 11.41 -4.28 5.77
N GLY A 133 11.33 -4.07 7.08
CA GLY A 133 10.38 -3.14 7.70
C GLY A 133 10.51 -1.73 7.13
N CYS A 134 11.73 -1.18 7.12
CA CYS A 134 12.02 0.13 6.54
C CYS A 134 11.65 0.25 5.05
N ILE A 135 11.86 -0.82 4.27
CA ILE A 135 11.47 -0.87 2.85
C ILE A 135 9.94 -0.79 2.74
N ILE A 136 9.20 -1.63 3.47
CA ILE A 136 7.73 -1.66 3.43
C ILE A 136 7.15 -0.30 3.84
N ASP A 137 7.67 0.30 4.92
CA ASP A 137 7.25 1.62 5.41
C ASP A 137 7.49 2.71 4.37
N SER A 138 8.67 2.72 3.74
CA SER A 138 9.03 3.68 2.70
C SER A 138 8.09 3.58 1.49
N PHE A 139 7.78 2.36 1.06
CA PHE A 139 6.82 2.12 -0.03
C PHE A 139 5.41 2.58 0.34
N MET A 140 4.94 2.30 1.56
CA MET A 140 3.63 2.75 2.04
C MET A 140 3.54 4.28 2.05
N ILE A 141 4.49 4.95 2.70
CA ILE A 141 4.50 6.42 2.80
C ILE A 141 4.59 7.03 1.40
N GLY A 142 5.49 6.53 0.55
CA GLY A 142 5.67 7.01 -0.82
C GLY A 142 4.39 6.88 -1.66
N ALA A 143 3.71 5.73 -1.59
CA ALA A 143 2.47 5.51 -2.33
C ALA A 143 1.32 6.39 -1.80
N ILE A 144 1.19 6.54 -0.47
CA ILE A 144 0.16 7.38 0.15
C ILE A 144 0.37 8.85 -0.24
N MET A 145 1.60 9.35 -0.14
CA MET A 145 1.95 10.72 -0.53
C MET A 145 1.70 10.96 -2.02
N ALA A 146 2.14 10.04 -2.89
CA ALA A 146 1.88 10.14 -4.32
C ALA A 146 0.38 10.15 -4.63
N LYS A 147 -0.43 9.37 -3.90
CA LYS A 147 -1.88 9.33 -4.09
C LYS A 147 -2.58 10.59 -3.58
N MET A 148 -2.13 11.13 -2.44
CA MET A 148 -2.64 12.39 -1.88
C MET A 148 -2.33 13.58 -2.78
N ALA A 149 -1.13 13.64 -3.35
CA ALA A 149 -0.67 14.72 -4.23
C ALA A 149 -1.35 14.72 -5.61
N ARG A 150 -2.21 13.73 -5.93
CA ARG A 150 -2.81 13.65 -7.26
C ARG A 150 -3.68 14.88 -7.57
N PRO A 151 -3.40 15.59 -8.69
CA PRO A 151 -4.13 16.80 -9.06
C PRO A 151 -5.57 16.52 -9.54
N LYS A 152 -6.04 15.27 -9.52
CA LYS A 152 -7.42 14.91 -9.90
C LYS A 152 -8.47 15.63 -9.04
N LYS A 153 -8.13 16.01 -7.80
CA LYS A 153 -8.98 16.85 -6.95
C LYS A 153 -9.03 18.31 -7.41
N ARG A 154 -7.99 18.82 -8.06
CA ARG A 154 -7.98 20.17 -8.65
C ARG A 154 -8.94 20.32 -9.83
N ALA A 155 -9.20 19.23 -10.57
CA ALA A 155 -10.26 19.24 -11.59
C ALA A 155 -11.67 19.46 -10.98
N GLN A 156 -11.85 19.33 -9.66
CA GLN A 156 -13.11 19.66 -8.99
C GLN A 156 -13.26 21.16 -8.72
N THR A 157 -12.17 21.93 -8.71
CA THR A 157 -12.21 23.40 -8.55
C THR A 157 -12.26 24.14 -9.90
N LEU A 158 -12.04 23.41 -11.01
CA LEU A 158 -12.22 23.91 -12.36
C LEU A 158 -13.64 23.60 -12.87
N LEU A 159 -14.41 24.65 -13.15
CA LEU A 159 -15.78 24.56 -13.66
C LEU A 159 -15.87 24.97 -15.12
N PHE A 160 -16.74 24.28 -15.85
CA PHE A 160 -17.16 24.64 -17.19
C PHE A 160 -18.61 25.11 -17.17
N SER A 161 -18.97 26.07 -18.02
CA SER A 161 -20.38 26.45 -18.23
C SER A 161 -21.19 25.25 -18.74
N HIS A 162 -22.44 25.12 -18.26
CA HIS A 162 -23.31 24.01 -18.66
C HIS A 162 -23.59 23.98 -20.17
N ASN A 163 -23.69 25.18 -20.77
CA ASN A 163 -24.02 25.41 -22.16
C ASN A 163 -22.85 26.13 -22.85
N ALA A 164 -22.70 25.84 -24.14
CA ALA A 164 -21.95 26.67 -25.06
C ALA A 164 -22.95 27.55 -25.82
N VAL A 165 -22.52 28.74 -26.22
CA VAL A 165 -23.34 29.70 -26.97
C VAL A 165 -22.65 30.03 -28.29
N VAL A 166 -23.46 30.35 -29.31
CA VAL A 166 -22.98 30.84 -30.60
C VAL A 166 -23.54 32.24 -30.79
N ALA A 167 -22.67 33.23 -30.93
CA ALA A 167 -23.08 34.64 -31.10
C ALA A 167 -22.06 35.41 -31.94
N MET A 168 -22.49 36.53 -32.51
CA MET A 168 -21.61 37.47 -33.20
C MET A 168 -20.79 38.27 -32.18
N ARG A 169 -19.47 38.35 -32.39
CA ARG A 169 -18.55 39.20 -31.61
C ARG A 169 -17.54 39.81 -32.56
N ASP A 170 -17.43 41.14 -32.55
CA ASP A 170 -16.51 41.90 -33.42
C ASP A 170 -16.65 41.52 -34.91
N GLY A 171 -17.89 41.37 -35.37
CA GLY A 171 -18.22 41.03 -36.76
C GLY A 171 -17.97 39.56 -37.15
N LYS A 172 -17.60 38.68 -36.21
CA LYS A 172 -17.34 37.25 -36.48
C LYS A 172 -18.28 36.35 -35.67
N LEU A 173 -18.69 35.23 -36.26
CA LEU A 173 -19.51 34.22 -35.58
C LEU A 173 -18.62 33.36 -34.68
N CYS A 174 -18.85 33.39 -33.37
CA CYS A 174 -18.01 32.74 -32.36
C CYS A 174 -18.78 31.68 -31.57
N LEU A 175 -18.20 30.48 -31.43
CA LEU A 175 -18.61 29.47 -30.46
C LEU A 175 -17.87 29.70 -29.14
N MET A 176 -18.60 29.88 -28.04
CA MET A 176 -18.04 30.27 -26.75
C MET A 176 -18.54 29.36 -25.62
N TRP A 177 -17.68 29.09 -24.65
CA TRP A 177 -18.00 28.50 -23.36
C TRP A 177 -17.12 29.14 -22.28
N ARG A 178 -17.55 29.08 -21.01
CA ARG A 178 -16.83 29.71 -19.90
C ARG A 178 -16.10 28.65 -19.08
N VAL A 179 -14.91 28.99 -18.62
CA VAL A 179 -14.13 28.21 -17.65
C VAL A 179 -13.91 29.09 -16.41
N GLY A 180 -14.06 28.52 -15.23
CA GLY A 180 -13.85 29.21 -13.96
C GLY A 180 -12.97 28.39 -13.04
N ASN A 181 -12.15 29.07 -12.24
CA ASN A 181 -11.48 28.49 -11.08
C ASN A 181 -12.20 29.01 -9.84
N LEU A 182 -12.76 28.09 -9.04
CA LEU A 182 -13.21 28.39 -7.68
C LEU A 182 -12.00 28.71 -6.80
#